data_AF-A0A1Q7XGF1-F1
#
_entry.id   AF-A0A1Q7XGF1-F1
#
_cell.length_a   1.000
_cell.length_b   1.000
_cell.length_c   1.000
_cell.angle_alpha   90.00
_cell.angle_beta   90.00
_cell.angle_gamma   90.00
#
_symmetry.space_group_name_H-M   'P 1'
#
loop_
_entity.id
_entity.type
_entity.pdbx_description
1 polymer ?
#
loop_
_entity_poly.entity_id
_entity_poly.type
_entity_poly.pdbx_seq_one_letter_code
_entity_poly.pdbx_strand_id
1 'polypeptide(L)'
;MRDYIKQQMGYGKAEALLYFKHPYRFNVLGQSRWFGRIYGDLSSFLLSRQPRIYSGAFGRGLFQTLYQPPASLLSYLPHTLQWNIAALFLLGCAFLFGGYSWLGIFPFFLSVAKCGICAFRARIDPRFHGLRGRLLVALLIYLGPLVRGLERTRSRIRRRREIKTVEFNGNGTAQKPRISWHQRAFFLSYWTETGLQKESLLYGVVDFLLPRKYLIALDQGWSGWDLEVCHGIWSRAQIKVGTENHGGPKTLLRVQCALRMSRFSRVILCSYPVLAALAIVLGLPKVAVIGALAGYFHAVGILYQKIHLGHIVYYALEIVAKRLKLSPVEETKRFAA
;
A
#
# COMPACT_ATOMS: atom_id res chain seq x y z
N MET A 1 19.10 -5.59 26.54
CA MET A 1 17.90 -4.81 26.16
C MET A 1 18.22 -3.61 25.28
N ARG A 2 19.14 -2.72 25.71
CA ARG A 2 19.53 -1.51 24.95
C ARG A 2 19.98 -1.81 23.52
N ASP A 3 20.82 -2.83 23.34
CA ASP A 3 21.34 -3.17 22.01
C ASP A 3 20.27 -3.78 21.10
N TYR A 4 19.37 -4.58 21.67
CA TYR A 4 18.20 -5.08 20.93
C TYR A 4 17.31 -3.93 20.43
N ILE A 5 17.03 -2.93 21.26
CA ILE A 5 16.26 -1.74 20.86
C ILE A 5 17.00 -1.01 19.72
N LYS A 6 18.30 -0.72 19.88
CA LYS A 6 19.11 -0.09 18.83
C LYS A 6 19.07 -0.88 17.52
N GLN A 7 19.14 -2.21 17.59
CA GLN A 7 19.06 -3.10 16.43
C GLN A 7 17.68 -2.98 15.74
N GLN A 8 16.58 -3.01 16.49
CA GLN A 8 15.23 -2.83 15.93
C GLN A 8 15.03 -1.44 15.31
N MET A 9 15.60 -0.40 15.91
CA MET A 9 15.63 0.94 15.33
C MET A 9 16.39 0.96 13.99
N GLY A 10 17.56 0.32 13.93
CA GLY A 10 18.34 0.18 12.70
C GLY A 10 17.57 -0.54 11.59
N TYR A 11 16.87 -1.63 11.93
CA TYR A 11 16.00 -2.32 10.98
C TYR A 11 14.85 -1.46 10.48
N GLY A 12 14.20 -0.69 11.37
CA GLY A 12 13.12 0.22 10.98
C GLY A 12 13.60 1.28 9.98
N LYS A 13 14.80 1.83 10.19
CA LYS A 13 15.45 2.76 9.25
C LYS A 13 15.72 2.09 7.90
N ALA A 14 16.32 0.90 7.88
CA ALA A 14 16.60 0.16 6.65
C ALA A 14 15.32 -0.16 5.85
N GLU A 15 14.24 -0.56 6.52
CA GLU A 15 12.94 -0.80 5.86
C GLU A 15 12.36 0.48 5.25
N ALA A 16 12.54 1.63 5.88
CA ALA A 16 12.14 2.91 5.30
C ALA A 16 12.97 3.26 4.05
N LEU A 17 14.26 2.91 4.03
CA LEU A 17 15.10 3.10 2.83
C LEU A 17 14.63 2.25 1.66
N LEU A 18 14.41 0.95 1.92
CA LEU A 18 13.97 -0.02 0.93
C LEU A 18 12.57 0.26 0.40
N TYR A 19 11.68 0.80 1.25
CA TYR A 19 10.30 1.13 0.85
C TYR A 19 10.24 2.04 -0.38
N PHE A 20 11.12 3.03 -0.46
CA PHE A 20 11.15 3.96 -1.59
C PHE A 20 11.86 3.40 -2.83
N LYS A 21 12.70 2.36 -2.69
CA LYS A 21 13.37 1.70 -3.82
C LYS A 21 12.52 0.58 -4.42
N HIS A 22 11.88 -0.21 -3.57
CA HIS A 22 11.13 -1.42 -3.97
C HIS A 22 9.76 -1.46 -3.29
N PRO A 23 8.85 -0.54 -3.66
CA PRO A 23 7.55 -0.40 -3.00
C PRO A 23 6.68 -1.66 -3.10
N TYR A 24 6.79 -2.41 -4.20
CA TYR A 24 6.06 -3.66 -4.45
C TYR A 24 6.40 -4.81 -3.47
N ARG A 25 7.53 -4.69 -2.74
CA ARG A 25 7.94 -5.62 -1.68
C ARG A 25 7.34 -5.27 -0.31
N PHE A 26 6.48 -4.27 -0.21
CA PHE A 26 5.82 -3.89 1.04
C PHE A 26 4.30 -4.06 0.94
N ASN A 27 3.65 -4.40 2.06
CA ASN A 27 2.20 -4.47 2.14
C ASN A 27 1.58 -3.07 2.30
N VAL A 28 0.24 -2.99 2.35
CA VAL A 28 -0.48 -1.72 2.49
C VAL A 28 -0.15 -1.00 3.80
N LEU A 29 0.09 -1.74 4.89
CA LEU A 29 0.55 -1.19 6.17
C LEU A 29 2.04 -0.81 6.15
N GLY A 30 2.68 -0.99 4.99
CA GLY A 30 4.05 -0.69 4.70
C GLY A 30 5.04 -1.59 5.41
N GLN A 31 4.63 -2.78 5.86
CA GLN A 31 5.54 -3.80 6.37
C GLN A 31 6.17 -4.55 5.21
N SER A 32 7.38 -5.05 5.41
CA SER A 32 8.08 -5.86 4.42
C SER A 32 7.27 -7.15 4.16
N ARG A 33 6.99 -7.42 2.89
CA ARG A 33 6.39 -8.66 2.42
C ARG A 33 7.53 -9.54 1.93
N TRP A 34 7.85 -10.57 2.71
CA TRP A 34 8.76 -11.62 2.30
C TRP A 34 7.95 -12.70 1.57
N PHE A 35 8.35 -13.05 0.35
CA PHE A 35 7.68 -14.09 -0.47
C PHE A 35 8.16 -15.51 -0.13
N GLY A 36 8.71 -15.72 1.07
CA GLY A 36 9.11 -17.02 1.59
C GLY A 36 8.91 -17.09 3.11
N ARG A 37 9.58 -18.04 3.78
CA ARG A 37 9.66 -18.10 5.24
C ARG A 37 11.11 -17.90 5.66
N ILE A 38 11.35 -17.04 6.64
CA ILE A 38 12.64 -17.02 7.35
C ILE A 38 12.61 -18.20 8.31
N TYR A 39 13.68 -19.00 8.37
CA TYR A 39 13.77 -20.15 9.26
C TYR A 39 13.37 -19.76 10.70
N GLY A 40 12.34 -20.43 11.24
CA GLY A 40 11.76 -20.10 12.55
C GLY A 40 10.24 -20.19 12.54
N ASP A 41 9.69 -21.13 13.29
CA ASP A 41 8.27 -21.45 13.36
C ASP A 41 7.48 -20.45 14.25
N LEU A 42 7.67 -19.15 14.04
CA LEU A 42 7.04 -18.09 14.85
C LEU A 42 5.73 -17.56 14.25
N SER A 43 5.33 -18.03 13.07
CA SER A 43 4.07 -17.63 12.46
C SER A 43 2.93 -18.50 13.01
N SER A 44 2.07 -17.87 13.81
CA SER A 44 0.85 -18.43 14.38
C SER A 44 0.00 -19.19 13.34
N PHE A 45 -0.15 -20.50 13.57
CA PHE A 45 -0.93 -21.46 12.77
C PHE A 45 -2.44 -21.20 12.73
N LEU A 46 -2.98 -20.32 13.59
CA LEU A 46 -4.43 -20.22 13.81
C LEU A 46 -5.25 -19.77 12.58
N LEU A 47 -4.63 -19.06 11.62
CA LEU A 47 -5.34 -18.48 10.46
C LEU A 47 -4.60 -18.70 9.11
N SER A 48 -3.52 -19.47 9.11
CA SER A 48 -2.76 -19.78 7.88
C SER A 48 -3.10 -21.18 7.43
N ARG A 49 -3.42 -21.35 6.14
CA ARG A 49 -3.59 -22.68 5.52
C ARG A 49 -2.29 -23.49 5.65
N GLN A 50 -2.40 -24.81 5.66
CA GLN A 50 -1.23 -25.69 5.66
C GLN A 50 -0.45 -25.57 4.34
N PRO A 51 0.88 -25.67 4.37
CA PRO A 51 1.69 -25.73 3.16
C PRO A 51 1.36 -27.03 2.40
N ARG A 52 1.27 -26.96 1.08
CA ARG A 52 1.02 -28.12 0.21
C ARG A 52 2.22 -28.34 -0.69
N ILE A 53 2.77 -29.56 -0.66
CA ILE A 53 3.78 -29.98 -1.63
C ILE A 53 3.04 -30.44 -2.88
N TYR A 54 3.35 -29.84 -4.02
CA TYR A 54 2.88 -30.32 -5.30
C TYR A 54 3.87 -31.34 -5.83
N SER A 55 3.37 -32.55 -6.02
CA SER A 55 4.12 -33.67 -6.57
C SER A 55 3.70 -34.00 -8.00
N GLY A 56 2.80 -33.22 -8.63
CA GLY A 56 2.25 -33.54 -9.95
C GLY A 56 1.14 -34.61 -9.92
N ALA A 57 0.47 -34.82 -11.05
CA ALA A 57 -0.46 -35.94 -11.20
C ALA A 57 0.28 -37.25 -10.96
N PHE A 58 -0.24 -38.09 -10.05
CA PHE A 58 0.39 -39.37 -9.66
C PHE A 58 1.83 -39.26 -9.12
N GLY A 59 2.24 -38.09 -8.62
CA GLY A 59 3.61 -37.92 -8.10
C GLY A 59 4.69 -37.75 -9.17
N ARG A 60 4.33 -37.51 -10.44
CA ARG A 60 5.25 -37.38 -11.58
C ARG A 60 5.66 -35.94 -11.92
N GLY A 61 5.52 -35.01 -10.98
CA GLY A 61 6.00 -33.64 -11.15
C GLY A 61 7.52 -33.63 -11.33
N LEU A 62 8.02 -32.91 -12.34
CA LEU A 62 9.45 -32.79 -12.62
C LEU A 62 10.25 -32.23 -11.43
N PHE A 63 9.58 -31.52 -10.53
CA PHE A 63 10.14 -30.95 -9.32
C PHE A 63 9.06 -30.84 -8.23
N GLN A 64 9.46 -31.02 -6.96
CA GLN A 64 8.59 -30.81 -5.80
C GLN A 64 8.57 -29.33 -5.43
N THR A 65 7.47 -28.63 -5.72
CA THR A 65 7.28 -27.25 -5.25
C THR A 65 6.50 -27.23 -3.95
N LEU A 66 7.00 -26.43 -3.00
CA LEU A 66 6.30 -26.14 -1.75
C LEU A 66 5.40 -24.91 -1.95
N TYR A 67 4.10 -25.14 -2.16
CA TYR A 67 3.12 -24.06 -2.20
C TYR A 67 2.71 -23.69 -0.78
N GLN A 68 3.18 -22.53 -0.34
CA GLN A 68 2.81 -21.98 0.95
C GLN A 68 1.80 -20.85 0.80
N PRO A 69 0.68 -20.88 1.53
CA PRO A 69 -0.25 -19.78 1.56
C PRO A 69 0.43 -18.56 2.24
N PRO A 70 0.17 -17.34 1.76
CA PRO A 70 0.71 -16.15 2.40
C PRO A 70 0.16 -16.01 3.82
N ALA A 71 0.99 -15.52 4.75
CA ALA A 71 0.56 -15.27 6.13
C ALA A 71 -0.66 -14.31 6.14
N SER A 72 -1.70 -14.69 6.89
CA SER A 72 -2.93 -13.88 6.99
C SER A 72 -2.64 -12.49 7.59
N LEU A 73 -3.29 -11.44 7.09
CA LEU A 73 -3.10 -10.09 7.65
C LEU A 73 -3.46 -10.03 9.14
N LEU A 74 -4.56 -10.70 9.50
CA LEU A 74 -5.11 -10.77 10.85
C LEU A 74 -4.13 -11.36 11.87
N SER A 75 -3.31 -12.33 11.46
CA SER A 75 -2.38 -12.97 12.40
C SER A 75 -1.28 -12.03 12.85
N TYR A 76 -0.77 -11.12 12.02
CA TYR A 76 0.28 -10.19 12.44
C TYR A 76 -0.26 -8.87 13.01
N LEU A 77 -1.55 -8.55 12.82
CA LEU A 77 -2.15 -7.29 13.25
C LEU A 77 -1.82 -6.90 14.70
N PRO A 78 -1.94 -7.79 15.70
CA PRO A 78 -1.69 -7.44 17.10
C PRO A 78 -0.26 -6.93 17.37
N HIS A 79 0.72 -7.33 16.56
CA HIS A 79 2.11 -6.87 16.72
C HIS A 79 2.41 -5.58 15.92
N THR A 80 1.43 -5.02 15.21
CA THR A 80 1.66 -3.79 14.45
C THR A 80 1.58 -2.55 15.34
N LEU A 81 2.36 -1.53 14.99
CA LEU A 81 2.28 -0.23 15.66
C LEU A 81 0.86 0.37 15.54
N GLN A 82 0.25 0.26 14.36
CA GLN A 82 -1.07 0.85 14.09
C GLN A 82 -2.17 0.23 14.97
N TRP A 83 -2.13 -1.09 15.18
CA TRP A 83 -3.06 -1.78 16.06
C TRP A 83 -2.98 -1.29 17.51
N ASN A 84 -1.76 -1.16 18.04
CA ASN A 84 -1.56 -0.74 19.42
C ASN A 84 -1.87 0.75 19.62
N ILE A 85 -1.60 1.60 18.63
CA ILE A 85 -2.05 3.00 18.65
C ILE A 85 -3.58 3.08 18.63
N ALA A 86 -4.25 2.29 17.79
CA ALA A 86 -5.71 2.25 17.73
C ALA A 86 -6.32 1.75 19.05
N ALA A 87 -5.76 0.70 19.65
CA ALA A 87 -6.16 0.21 20.97
C ALA A 87 -6.02 1.28 22.06
N LEU A 88 -4.88 1.98 22.09
CA LEU A 88 -4.64 3.06 23.05
C LEU A 88 -5.60 4.24 22.84
N PHE A 89 -5.87 4.60 21.59
CA PHE A 89 -6.83 5.64 21.25
C PHE A 89 -8.24 5.28 21.73
N LEU A 90 -8.70 4.06 21.46
CA LEU A 90 -10.00 3.58 21.95
C LEU A 90 -10.08 3.56 23.48
N LEU A 91 -9.00 3.17 24.15
CA LEU A 91 -8.91 3.21 25.61
C LEU A 91 -9.00 4.65 26.15
N GLY A 92 -8.30 5.59 25.51
CA GLY A 92 -8.37 7.02 25.84
C GLY A 92 -9.78 7.60 25.64
N CYS A 93 -10.45 7.25 24.54
CA CYS A 93 -11.85 7.64 24.33
C CYS A 93 -12.77 7.06 25.41
N ALA A 94 -12.62 5.79 25.75
CA ALA A 94 -13.41 5.17 26.82
C ALA A 94 -13.19 5.84 28.19
N PHE A 95 -11.96 6.26 28.48
CA PHE A 95 -11.64 7.00 29.70
C PHE A 95 -12.29 8.39 29.72
N LEU A 96 -12.26 9.11 28.60
CA LEU A 96 -12.79 10.48 28.51
C LEU A 96 -14.33 10.55 28.46
N PHE A 97 -14.96 9.64 27.74
CA PHE A 97 -16.41 9.67 27.49
C PHE A 97 -17.22 8.72 28.37
N GLY A 98 -16.53 7.85 29.13
CA GLY A 98 -17.16 6.80 29.93
C GLY A 98 -17.72 5.65 29.07
N GLY A 99 -17.61 4.43 29.59
CA GLY A 99 -18.14 3.23 28.94
C GLY A 99 -17.28 2.67 27.81
N TYR A 100 -17.63 1.45 27.37
CA TYR A 100 -16.99 0.70 26.27
C TYR A 100 -15.46 0.52 26.36
N SER A 101 -14.88 0.57 27.56
CA SER A 101 -13.43 0.36 27.79
C SER A 101 -12.93 -0.99 27.24
N TRP A 102 -13.81 -1.99 27.19
CA TRP A 102 -13.55 -3.29 26.58
C TRP A 102 -13.11 -3.18 25.09
N LEU A 103 -13.54 -2.15 24.35
CA LEU A 103 -13.12 -1.91 22.96
C LEU A 103 -11.62 -1.60 22.84
N GLY A 104 -11.02 -0.96 23.85
CA GLY A 104 -9.58 -0.68 23.91
C GLY A 104 -8.79 -1.79 24.62
N ILE A 105 -9.36 -2.37 25.69
CA ILE A 105 -8.73 -3.42 26.48
C ILE A 105 -8.57 -4.70 25.65
N PHE A 106 -9.60 -5.13 24.91
CA PHE A 106 -9.58 -6.35 24.13
C PHE A 106 -8.43 -6.41 23.10
N PRO A 107 -8.23 -5.41 22.21
CA PRO A 107 -7.14 -5.44 21.24
C PRO A 107 -5.76 -5.36 21.91
N PHE A 108 -5.62 -4.62 23.02
CA PHE A 108 -4.38 -4.59 23.79
C PHE A 108 -4.06 -5.95 24.42
N PHE A 109 -5.05 -6.56 25.07
CA PHE A 109 -4.95 -7.89 25.64
C PHE A 109 -4.58 -8.93 24.58
N LEU A 110 -5.18 -8.86 23.38
CA LEU A 110 -4.85 -9.76 22.28
C LEU A 110 -3.37 -9.68 21.88
N SER A 111 -2.79 -8.48 21.84
CA SER A 111 -1.36 -8.27 21.58
C SER A 111 -0.50 -8.92 22.66
N VAL A 112 -0.81 -8.66 23.93
CA VAL A 112 -0.03 -9.17 25.08
C VAL A 112 -0.17 -10.69 25.20
N ALA A 113 -1.38 -11.23 25.12
CA ALA A 113 -1.66 -12.66 25.17
C ALA A 113 -0.91 -13.40 24.06
N LYS A 114 -0.92 -12.85 22.83
CA LYS A 114 -0.19 -13.46 21.72
C LYS A 114 1.33 -13.45 21.96
N CYS A 115 1.90 -12.37 22.50
CA CYS A 115 3.31 -12.35 22.89
C CYS A 115 3.64 -13.40 23.95
N GLY A 116 2.76 -13.58 24.95
CA GLY A 116 2.88 -14.60 25.97
C GLY A 116 2.86 -16.02 25.39
N ILE A 117 1.90 -16.32 24.50
CA ILE A 117 1.80 -17.61 23.81
C ILE A 117 3.05 -17.87 22.96
N CYS A 118 3.53 -16.87 22.21
CA CYS A 118 4.76 -16.99 21.43
C CYS A 118 5.99 -17.23 22.31
N ALA A 119 6.10 -16.52 23.43
CA ALA A 119 7.20 -16.71 24.37
C ALA A 119 7.17 -18.08 25.06
N PHE A 120 5.99 -18.60 25.36
CA PHE A 120 5.82 -19.94 25.93
C PHE A 120 6.25 -21.04 24.94
N ARG A 121 5.93 -20.87 23.65
CA ARG A 121 6.30 -21.81 22.58
C ARG A 121 7.72 -21.64 22.07
N ALA A 122 8.38 -20.53 22.38
CA ALA A 122 9.73 -20.26 21.93
C ALA A 122 10.69 -21.31 22.51
N ARG A 123 11.54 -21.87 21.65
CA ARG A 123 12.66 -22.72 22.07
C ARG A 123 13.72 -21.80 22.66
N ILE A 124 13.84 -21.82 23.98
CA ILE A 124 14.82 -21.05 24.74
C ILE A 124 15.94 -22.00 25.14
N ASP A 125 17.17 -21.51 25.23
CA ASP A 125 18.29 -22.29 25.75
C ASP A 125 17.98 -22.76 27.19
N PRO A 126 18.24 -24.03 27.55
CA PRO A 126 18.00 -24.58 28.89
C PRO A 126 18.46 -23.69 30.05
N ARG A 127 19.56 -22.95 29.87
CA ARG A 127 20.11 -22.01 30.87
C ARG A 127 19.15 -20.88 31.25
N PHE A 128 18.20 -20.55 30.39
CA PHE A 128 17.27 -19.42 30.54
C PHE A 128 15.80 -19.86 30.59
N HIS A 129 15.51 -21.13 30.91
CA HIS A 129 14.14 -21.67 30.98
C HIS A 129 13.25 -21.05 32.08
N GLY A 130 13.80 -20.27 33.00
CA GLY A 130 13.05 -19.65 34.09
C GLY A 130 12.01 -18.63 33.63
N LEU A 131 11.06 -18.30 34.52
CA LEU A 131 9.99 -17.32 34.27
C LEU A 131 10.53 -15.96 33.81
N ARG A 132 11.66 -15.51 34.37
CA ARG A 132 12.32 -14.26 33.98
C ARG A 132 12.75 -14.26 32.51
N GLY A 133 13.28 -15.38 32.01
CA GLY A 133 13.66 -15.53 30.60
C GLY A 133 12.46 -15.50 29.67
N ARG A 134 11.39 -16.23 30.04
CA ARG A 134 10.11 -16.23 29.30
C ARG A 134 9.47 -14.84 29.24
N LEU A 135 9.42 -14.13 30.37
CA LEU A 135 8.88 -12.76 30.45
C LEU A 135 9.73 -11.78 29.62
N LEU A 136 11.05 -11.91 29.66
CA LEU A 136 11.94 -11.11 28.81
C LEU A 136 11.68 -11.37 27.33
N VAL A 137 11.52 -12.64 26.91
CA VAL A 137 11.19 -12.99 25.52
C VAL A 137 9.83 -12.40 25.12
N ALA A 138 8.81 -12.51 25.97
CA ALA A 138 7.50 -11.91 25.70
C ALA A 138 7.60 -10.39 25.52
N LEU A 139 8.37 -9.73 26.40
CA LEU A 139 8.64 -8.30 26.33
C LEU A 139 9.37 -7.91 25.04
N LEU A 140 10.38 -8.69 24.62
CA LEU A 140 11.13 -8.45 23.38
C LEU A 140 10.24 -8.63 22.14
N ILE A 141 9.41 -9.68 22.11
CA ILE A 141 8.44 -9.93 21.03
C ILE A 141 7.42 -8.80 20.93
N TYR A 142 7.01 -8.22 22.07
CA TYR A 142 6.09 -7.08 22.09
C TYR A 142 6.78 -5.78 21.66
N LEU A 143 7.91 -5.42 22.27
CA LEU A 143 8.58 -4.14 22.03
C LEU A 143 9.27 -4.05 20.67
N GLY A 144 9.84 -5.15 20.17
CA GLY A 144 10.63 -5.13 18.94
C GLY A 144 9.87 -4.58 17.73
N PRO A 145 8.71 -5.15 17.38
CA PRO A 145 7.86 -4.66 16.30
C PRO A 145 7.38 -3.21 16.49
N LEU A 146 7.12 -2.78 17.73
CA LEU A 146 6.69 -1.41 18.04
C LEU A 146 7.81 -0.40 17.79
N VAL A 147 9.00 -0.64 18.33
CA VAL A 147 10.19 0.22 18.14
C VAL A 147 10.56 0.27 16.66
N ARG A 148 10.62 -0.88 15.99
CA ARG A 148 10.90 -0.97 14.55
C ARG A 148 9.85 -0.22 13.74
N GLY A 149 8.57 -0.40 14.07
CA GLY A 149 7.45 0.29 13.44
C GLY A 149 7.50 1.80 13.60
N LEU A 150 7.88 2.28 14.78
CA LEU A 150 7.98 3.70 15.10
C LEU A 150 9.12 4.35 14.32
N GLU A 151 10.32 3.76 14.35
CA GLU A 151 11.46 4.27 13.60
C GLU A 151 11.26 4.20 12.08
N ARG A 152 10.60 3.15 11.59
CA ARG A 152 10.18 3.05 10.18
C ARG A 152 9.24 4.19 9.80
N THR A 153 8.27 4.50 10.66
CA THR A 153 7.28 5.57 10.39
C THR A 153 7.92 6.95 10.46
N ARG A 154 8.72 7.22 11.49
CA ARG A 154 9.51 8.46 11.63
C ARG A 154 10.44 8.69 10.44
N SER A 155 11.20 7.66 10.05
CA SER A 155 12.12 7.73 8.91
C SER A 155 11.40 8.00 7.60
N ARG A 156 10.20 7.41 7.40
CA ARG A 156 9.37 7.69 6.23
C ARG A 156 8.82 9.10 6.21
N ILE A 157 8.37 9.62 7.35
CA ILE A 157 7.86 11.00 7.45
C ILE A 157 8.99 11.97 7.12
N ARG A 158 10.17 11.81 7.72
CA ARG A 158 11.35 12.65 7.43
C ARG A 158 11.70 12.64 5.94
N ARG A 159 11.77 11.43 5.35
CA ARG A 159 12.07 11.24 3.93
C ARG A 159 10.98 11.75 2.99
N ARG A 160 9.73 11.77 3.41
CA ARG A 160 8.64 12.38 2.64
C ARG A 160 8.77 13.90 2.56
N ARG A 161 9.33 14.55 3.58
CA ARG A 161 9.62 16.00 3.55
C ARG A 161 10.75 16.36 2.57
N GLU A 162 11.64 15.41 2.27
CA GLU A 162 12.73 15.58 1.28
C GLU A 162 12.24 15.37 -0.18
N ILE A 163 10.98 15.02 -0.39
CA ILE A 163 10.43 14.79 -1.73
C ILE A 163 10.23 16.12 -2.45
N LYS A 164 10.89 16.31 -3.60
CA LYS A 164 10.57 17.38 -4.54
C LYS A 164 9.14 17.17 -5.06
N THR A 165 8.25 18.11 -4.76
CA THR A 165 6.89 18.12 -5.28
C THR A 165 6.91 18.31 -6.80
N VAL A 166 5.85 17.87 -7.48
CA VAL A 166 5.63 18.24 -8.87
C VAL A 166 4.96 19.60 -8.85
N GLU A 167 5.64 20.61 -9.42
CA GLU A 167 5.06 21.95 -9.55
C GLU A 167 3.99 21.94 -10.65
N PHE A 168 2.81 22.42 -10.30
CA PHE A 168 1.66 22.50 -11.20
C PHE A 168 1.62 23.84 -11.94
N ASN A 169 2.76 24.29 -12.47
CA ASN A 169 2.81 25.56 -13.20
C ASN A 169 2.23 25.35 -14.61
N GLY A 170 1.31 26.22 -15.03
CA GLY A 170 0.60 26.13 -16.32
C GLY A 170 1.52 26.08 -17.56
N ASN A 171 2.77 26.53 -17.43
CA ASN A 171 3.77 26.53 -18.49
C ASN A 171 4.30 25.13 -18.86
N GLY A 172 3.95 24.12 -18.05
CA GLY A 172 4.39 22.73 -18.21
C GLY A 172 3.44 21.82 -19.00
N THR A 173 2.23 22.27 -19.30
CA THR A 173 1.19 21.46 -19.96
C THR A 173 0.91 21.98 -21.37
N ALA A 174 0.92 21.10 -22.36
CA ALA A 174 0.75 21.41 -23.78
C ALA A 174 -0.65 21.04 -24.31
N GLN A 175 -1.40 20.14 -23.64
CA GLN A 175 -2.77 19.78 -23.99
C GLN A 175 -3.69 19.68 -22.77
N LYS A 176 -5.01 19.84 -22.94
CA LYS A 176 -5.98 19.56 -21.87
C LYS A 176 -6.36 18.07 -21.86
N PRO A 177 -6.45 17.42 -20.69
CA PRO A 177 -6.81 16.01 -20.61
C PRO A 177 -8.29 15.80 -20.95
N ARG A 178 -8.59 14.79 -21.78
CA ARG A 178 -9.97 14.36 -22.01
C ARG A 178 -10.43 13.47 -20.87
N ILE A 179 -11.38 13.93 -20.06
CA ILE A 179 -11.85 13.20 -18.87
C ILE A 179 -13.07 12.34 -19.22
N SER A 180 -13.00 11.05 -18.91
CA SER A 180 -14.15 10.14 -18.92
C SER A 180 -14.53 9.76 -17.49
N TRP A 181 -15.65 10.31 -17.02
CA TRP A 181 -16.17 10.04 -15.68
C TRP A 181 -16.60 8.57 -15.48
N HIS A 182 -17.20 7.97 -16.50
CA HIS A 182 -17.62 6.57 -16.47
C HIS A 182 -16.42 5.62 -16.29
N GLN A 183 -15.36 5.83 -17.08
CA GLN A 183 -14.14 5.02 -16.97
C GLN A 183 -13.25 5.45 -15.79
N ARG A 184 -13.57 6.58 -15.15
CA ARG A 184 -12.78 7.22 -14.08
C ARG A 184 -11.33 7.43 -14.53
N ALA A 185 -11.17 7.86 -15.78
CA ALA A 185 -9.90 7.96 -16.46
C ALA A 185 -9.79 9.27 -17.23
N PHE A 186 -8.56 9.70 -17.48
CA PHE A 186 -8.28 10.74 -18.47
C PHE A 186 -7.43 10.19 -19.61
N PHE A 187 -7.52 10.85 -20.76
CA PHE A 187 -6.81 10.48 -21.98
C PHE A 187 -5.95 11.63 -22.48
N LEU A 188 -4.78 11.27 -23.01
CA LEU A 188 -3.84 12.14 -23.69
C LEU A 188 -3.37 11.46 -24.98
N SER A 189 -3.04 12.26 -25.99
CA SER A 189 -2.57 11.76 -27.28
C SER A 189 -1.30 12.49 -27.67
N TYR A 190 -0.30 11.72 -28.13
CA TYR A 190 1.02 12.23 -28.47
C TYR A 190 1.48 11.72 -29.83
N TRP A 191 1.82 12.62 -30.73
CA TRP A 191 2.39 12.33 -32.04
C TRP A 191 3.92 12.32 -31.99
N THR A 192 4.53 11.41 -32.72
CA THR A 192 5.97 11.38 -32.96
C THR A 192 6.28 10.94 -34.39
N GLU A 193 7.34 11.51 -34.95
CA GLU A 193 7.89 11.14 -36.26
C GLU A 193 9.29 10.53 -36.14
N THR A 194 9.77 10.29 -34.92
CA THR A 194 11.12 9.79 -34.65
C THR A 194 11.14 8.29 -34.35
N GLY A 195 10.01 7.59 -34.49
CA GLY A 195 9.89 6.17 -34.20
C GLY A 195 9.94 5.85 -32.71
N LEU A 196 9.74 6.84 -31.83
CA LEU A 196 9.69 6.61 -30.38
C LEU A 196 8.53 5.66 -30.04
N GLN A 197 8.87 4.61 -29.29
CA GLN A 197 7.88 3.64 -28.82
C GLN A 197 7.35 4.04 -27.44
N LYS A 198 6.27 3.37 -27.01
CA LYS A 198 5.61 3.66 -25.72
C LYS A 198 6.56 3.50 -24.52
N GLU A 199 7.54 2.61 -24.63
CA GLU A 199 8.53 2.30 -23.59
C GLU A 199 9.31 3.55 -23.22
N SER A 200 9.71 4.38 -24.18
CA SER A 200 10.44 5.62 -23.93
C SER A 200 9.63 6.59 -23.06
N LEU A 201 8.33 6.70 -23.32
CA LEU A 201 7.42 7.51 -22.50
C LEU A 201 7.28 6.92 -21.09
N LEU A 202 7.04 5.60 -20.99
CA LEU A 202 6.86 4.91 -19.71
C LEU A 202 8.11 4.99 -18.84
N TYR A 203 9.29 4.71 -19.39
CA TYR A 203 10.57 4.86 -18.69
C TYR A 203 10.83 6.32 -18.30
N GLY A 204 10.53 7.28 -19.18
CA GLY A 204 10.64 8.69 -18.83
C GLY A 204 9.76 9.10 -17.65
N VAL A 205 8.54 8.56 -17.55
CA VAL A 205 7.65 8.77 -16.39
C VAL A 205 8.22 8.12 -15.14
N VAL A 206 8.77 6.91 -15.24
CA VAL A 206 9.46 6.23 -14.13
C VAL A 206 10.62 7.08 -13.63
N ASP A 207 11.52 7.51 -14.52
CA ASP A 207 12.70 8.30 -14.18
C ASP A 207 12.35 9.68 -13.63
N PHE A 208 11.21 10.24 -14.04
CA PHE A 208 10.71 11.48 -13.48
C PHE A 208 10.14 11.29 -12.06
N LEU A 209 9.39 10.23 -11.81
CA LEU A 209 8.67 10.01 -10.56
C LEU A 209 9.51 9.29 -9.48
N LEU A 210 10.48 8.46 -9.86
CA LEU A 210 11.31 7.67 -8.95
C LEU A 210 12.20 8.53 -8.03
N PRO A 211 12.90 9.59 -8.51
CA PRO A 211 13.64 10.51 -7.65
C PRO A 211 12.72 11.22 -6.64
N ARG A 212 11.46 11.46 -7.04
CA ARG A 212 10.39 12.05 -6.22
C ARG A 212 9.71 11.01 -5.31
N LYS A 213 10.24 9.80 -5.23
CA LYS A 213 9.84 8.76 -4.27
C LYS A 213 8.37 8.33 -4.37
N TYR A 214 7.77 8.50 -5.54
CA TYR A 214 6.48 7.88 -5.84
C TYR A 214 6.64 6.36 -5.90
N LEU A 215 5.58 5.65 -5.51
CA LEU A 215 5.58 4.20 -5.53
C LEU A 215 5.12 3.75 -6.91
N ILE A 216 6.02 3.11 -7.64
CA ILE A 216 5.76 2.71 -9.03
C ILE A 216 5.86 1.20 -9.13
N ALA A 217 4.89 0.59 -9.80
CA ALA A 217 4.90 -0.81 -10.18
C ALA A 217 4.84 -0.89 -11.72
N LEU A 218 5.83 -1.58 -12.30
CA LEU A 218 5.88 -1.90 -13.72
C LEU A 218 5.09 -3.18 -13.97
N ASP A 219 4.44 -3.27 -15.13
CA ASP A 219 3.80 -4.50 -15.56
C ASP A 219 4.79 -5.68 -15.60
N GLN A 220 4.26 -6.87 -15.33
CA GLN A 220 4.96 -8.15 -15.35
C GLN A 220 4.50 -9.02 -16.54
N GLY A 221 3.78 -8.45 -17.51
CA GLY A 221 3.28 -9.12 -18.72
C GLY A 221 1.85 -9.69 -18.62
N TRP A 222 1.16 -9.48 -17.50
CA TRP A 222 -0.18 -10.04 -17.24
C TRP A 222 -1.20 -9.00 -16.77
N SER A 223 -0.78 -7.74 -16.62
CA SER A 223 -1.65 -6.69 -16.10
C SER A 223 -2.39 -5.99 -17.24
N GLY A 224 -3.62 -5.52 -16.98
CA GLY A 224 -4.36 -4.69 -17.95
C GLY A 224 -3.84 -3.24 -18.07
N TRP A 225 -2.66 -2.94 -17.52
CA TRP A 225 -2.02 -1.63 -17.44
C TRP A 225 -0.50 -1.81 -17.61
N ASP A 226 0.19 -0.81 -18.15
CA ASP A 226 1.65 -0.86 -18.34
C ASP A 226 2.40 -0.33 -17.11
N LEU A 227 1.85 0.70 -16.44
CA LEU A 227 2.45 1.32 -15.26
C LEU A 227 1.41 1.66 -14.18
N GLU A 228 1.63 1.25 -12.93
CA GLU A 228 0.80 1.63 -11.79
C GLU A 228 1.58 2.57 -10.85
N VAL A 229 1.10 3.81 -10.71
CA VAL A 229 1.65 4.82 -9.80
C VAL A 229 0.74 4.93 -8.58
N CYS A 230 1.28 4.71 -7.39
CA CYS A 230 0.55 4.81 -6.13
C CYS A 230 1.02 6.04 -5.33
N HIS A 231 0.05 6.75 -4.75
CA HIS A 231 0.31 7.81 -3.78
C HIS A 231 -0.36 7.47 -2.45
N GLY A 232 0.44 6.94 -1.53
CA GLY A 232 -0.08 6.45 -0.24
C GLY A 232 -0.83 5.12 -0.38
N ILE A 233 -1.78 4.90 0.52
CA ILE A 233 -2.52 3.62 0.65
C ILE A 233 -3.92 3.68 0.05
N TRP A 234 -4.36 4.85 -0.39
CA TRP A 234 -5.76 5.13 -0.73
C TRP A 234 -6.01 5.13 -2.23
N SER A 235 -5.17 5.81 -3.02
CA SER A 235 -5.35 6.01 -4.46
C SER A 235 -4.23 5.37 -5.29
N ARG A 236 -4.58 4.98 -6.52
CA ARG A 236 -3.68 4.44 -7.55
C ARG A 236 -4.04 5.02 -8.91
N ALA A 237 -3.04 5.25 -9.74
CA ALA A 237 -3.18 5.63 -11.13
C ALA A 237 -2.61 4.52 -11.99
N GLN A 238 -3.44 3.94 -12.85
CA GLN A 238 -3.05 2.90 -13.79
C GLN A 238 -2.94 3.54 -15.17
N ILE A 239 -1.72 3.56 -15.70
CA ILE A 239 -1.39 4.12 -17.00
C ILE A 239 -1.31 2.97 -18.00
N LYS A 240 -2.01 3.15 -19.12
CA LYS A 240 -1.98 2.26 -20.28
C LYS A 240 -1.64 3.08 -21.51
N VAL A 241 -0.70 2.61 -22.31
CA VAL A 241 -0.26 3.29 -23.52
C VAL A 241 -0.45 2.38 -24.72
N GLY A 242 -1.30 2.81 -25.65
CA GLY A 242 -1.46 2.20 -26.98
C GLY A 242 -0.59 2.92 -28.00
N THR A 243 -0.01 2.18 -28.93
CA THR A 243 0.76 2.71 -30.05
C THR A 243 -0.01 2.42 -31.35
N GLU A 244 -0.33 3.47 -32.09
CA GLU A 244 -0.91 3.39 -33.43
C GLU A 244 0.18 3.74 -34.45
N ASN A 245 0.45 2.81 -35.37
CA ASN A 245 1.46 3.00 -36.40
C ASN A 245 0.84 3.68 -37.61
N HIS A 246 1.40 4.81 -38.04
CA HIS A 246 0.95 5.59 -39.20
C HIS A 246 1.90 5.49 -40.40
N GLY A 247 2.76 4.47 -40.41
CA GLY A 247 3.75 4.22 -41.46
C GLY A 247 5.10 4.89 -41.23
N GLY A 248 6.18 4.22 -41.62
CA GLY A 248 7.54 4.69 -41.37
C GLY A 248 7.81 4.91 -39.87
N PRO A 249 8.46 6.02 -39.47
CA PRO A 249 8.72 6.35 -38.06
C PRO A 249 7.56 7.09 -37.39
N LYS A 250 6.41 7.27 -38.06
CA LYS A 250 5.27 8.02 -37.56
C LYS A 250 4.40 7.15 -36.68
N THR A 251 4.26 7.51 -35.41
CA THR A 251 3.41 6.80 -34.46
C THR A 251 2.60 7.78 -33.61
N LEU A 252 1.38 7.35 -33.27
CA LEU A 252 0.50 8.04 -32.34
C LEU A 252 0.41 7.22 -31.06
N LEU A 253 0.83 7.82 -29.94
CA LEU A 253 0.75 7.23 -28.62
C LEU A 253 -0.52 7.72 -27.92
N ARG A 254 -1.43 6.80 -27.62
CA ARG A 254 -2.64 7.06 -26.85
C ARG A 254 -2.44 6.63 -25.41
N VAL A 255 -2.47 7.59 -24.50
CA VAL A 255 -2.31 7.34 -23.08
C VAL A 255 -3.67 7.40 -22.39
N GLN A 256 -4.01 6.32 -21.70
CA GLN A 256 -5.13 6.28 -20.76
C GLN A 256 -4.58 6.21 -19.34
N CYS A 257 -5.01 7.12 -18.47
CA CYS A 257 -4.71 7.07 -17.05
C CYS A 257 -5.99 6.87 -16.25
N ALA A 258 -6.20 5.66 -15.74
CA ALA A 258 -7.35 5.30 -14.91
C ALA A 258 -7.05 5.51 -13.42
N LEU A 259 -7.85 6.33 -12.76
CA LEU A 259 -7.73 6.59 -11.33
C LEU A 259 -8.58 5.59 -10.55
N ARG A 260 -7.91 4.68 -9.84
CA ARG A 260 -8.53 3.60 -9.08
C ARG A 260 -8.34 3.79 -7.58
N MET A 261 -9.32 3.30 -6.83
CA MET A 261 -9.19 3.17 -5.39
C MET A 261 -8.47 1.86 -5.06
N SER A 262 -7.59 1.91 -4.07
CA SER A 262 -6.96 0.70 -3.57
C SER A 262 -8.02 -0.29 -3.05
N ARG A 263 -7.72 -1.59 -3.03
CA ARG A 263 -8.63 -2.59 -2.44
C ARG A 263 -8.90 -2.28 -0.96
N PHE A 264 -7.88 -1.82 -0.25
CA PHE A 264 -7.96 -1.41 1.15
C PHE A 264 -8.93 -0.24 1.37
N SER A 265 -8.85 0.79 0.52
CA SER A 265 -9.76 1.93 0.53
C SER A 265 -11.22 1.50 0.34
N ARG A 266 -11.48 0.59 -0.61
CA ARG A 266 -12.82 0.04 -0.85
C ARG A 266 -13.36 -0.71 0.37
N VAL A 267 -12.56 -1.61 0.95
CA VAL A 267 -12.96 -2.39 2.12
C VAL A 267 -13.32 -1.48 3.30
N ILE A 268 -12.47 -0.49 3.59
CA ILE A 268 -12.74 0.45 4.70
C ILE A 268 -13.98 1.29 4.42
N LEU A 269 -14.14 1.83 3.20
CA LEU A 269 -15.33 2.61 2.88
C LEU A 269 -16.62 1.80 2.98
N CYS A 270 -16.60 0.54 2.55
CA CYS A 270 -17.74 -0.36 2.70
C CYS A 270 -17.98 -0.76 4.18
N SER A 271 -16.97 -0.73 5.05
CA SER A 271 -17.16 -1.04 6.47
C SER A 271 -17.94 0.04 7.24
N TYR A 272 -17.86 1.32 6.87
CA TYR A 272 -18.60 2.39 7.55
C TYR A 272 -20.13 2.21 7.55
N PRO A 273 -20.81 2.02 6.39
CA PRO A 273 -22.25 1.84 6.38
C PRO A 273 -22.68 0.56 7.10
N VAL A 274 -21.88 -0.51 7.00
CA VAL A 274 -22.15 -1.77 7.72
C VAL A 274 -22.08 -1.56 9.23
N LEU A 275 -21.04 -0.89 9.72
CA LEU A 275 -20.89 -0.58 11.14
C LEU A 275 -21.95 0.41 11.64
N ALA A 276 -22.34 1.39 10.82
CA ALA A 276 -23.41 2.32 11.15
C ALA A 276 -24.77 1.62 11.26
N ALA A 277 -25.10 0.73 10.31
CA ALA A 277 -26.31 -0.09 10.37
C ALA A 277 -26.33 -1.00 11.61
N LEU A 278 -25.21 -1.65 11.92
CA LEU A 278 -25.08 -2.46 13.12
C LEU A 278 -25.26 -1.62 14.40
N ALA A 279 -24.70 -0.43 14.46
CA ALA A 279 -24.87 0.47 15.59
C ALA A 279 -26.35 0.89 15.78
N ILE A 280 -27.10 1.11 14.69
CA ILE A 280 -28.55 1.38 14.76
C ILE A 280 -29.28 0.16 15.34
N VAL A 281 -29.01 -1.04 14.83
CA VAL A 281 -29.64 -2.29 15.32
C VAL A 281 -29.35 -2.53 16.80
N LEU A 282 -28.16 -2.16 17.29
CA LEU A 282 -27.77 -2.27 18.69
C LEU A 282 -28.28 -1.12 19.59
N GLY A 283 -29.09 -0.20 19.06
CA GLY A 283 -29.64 0.92 19.84
C GLY A 283 -28.62 2.00 20.16
N LEU A 284 -27.56 2.14 19.35
CA LEU A 284 -26.47 3.11 19.51
C LEU A 284 -26.49 4.20 18.42
N PRO A 285 -27.54 5.04 18.32
CA PRO A 285 -27.72 5.98 17.20
C PRO A 285 -26.61 7.04 17.13
N LYS A 286 -26.09 7.49 18.28
CA LYS A 286 -24.96 8.44 18.33
C LYS A 286 -23.71 7.85 17.67
N VAL A 287 -23.43 6.58 17.91
CA VAL A 287 -22.28 5.86 17.31
C VAL A 287 -22.48 5.72 15.80
N ALA A 288 -23.72 5.44 15.36
CA ALA A 288 -24.05 5.35 13.93
C ALA A 288 -23.81 6.68 13.20
N VAL A 289 -24.25 7.81 13.77
CA VAL A 289 -24.04 9.15 13.19
C VAL A 289 -22.55 9.48 13.12
N ILE A 290 -21.79 9.24 14.20
CA ILE A 290 -20.34 9.47 14.22
C ILE A 290 -19.66 8.60 13.15
N GLY A 291 -20.04 7.32 13.05
CA GLY A 291 -19.52 6.40 12.04
C GLY A 291 -19.80 6.85 10.61
N ALA A 292 -21.02 7.33 10.34
CA ALA A 292 -21.40 7.87 9.03
C ALA A 292 -20.61 9.13 8.68
N LEU A 293 -20.48 10.08 9.61
CA LEU A 293 -19.68 11.30 9.40
C LEU A 293 -18.21 10.97 9.16
N ALA A 294 -17.62 10.07 9.97
CA ALA A 294 -16.26 9.61 9.77
C ALA A 294 -16.07 8.96 8.39
N GLY A 295 -17.04 8.15 7.95
CA GLY A 295 -17.05 7.56 6.62
C GLY A 295 -17.12 8.59 5.50
N TYR A 296 -17.95 9.63 5.66
CA TYR A 296 -18.06 10.74 4.72
C TYR A 296 -16.74 11.51 4.58
N PHE A 297 -16.16 11.98 5.69
CA PHE A 297 -14.88 12.69 5.66
C PHE A 297 -13.75 11.84 5.07
N HIS A 298 -13.75 10.54 5.37
CA HIS A 298 -12.78 9.63 4.80
C HIS A 298 -12.96 9.46 3.29
N ALA A 299 -14.21 9.33 2.81
CA ALA A 299 -14.51 9.27 1.38
C ALA A 299 -14.04 10.53 0.64
N VAL A 300 -14.29 11.71 1.21
CA VAL A 300 -13.81 13.00 0.69
C VAL A 300 -12.28 13.03 0.65
N GLY A 301 -11.62 12.60 1.72
CA GLY A 301 -10.15 12.52 1.76
C GLY A 301 -9.56 11.59 0.70
N ILE A 302 -10.19 10.44 0.44
CA ILE A 302 -9.78 9.51 -0.61
C ILE A 302 -10.00 10.13 -1.99
N LEU A 303 -11.12 10.82 -2.21
CA LEU A 303 -11.41 11.51 -3.46
C LEU A 303 -10.38 12.62 -3.74
N TYR A 304 -10.07 13.44 -2.73
CA TYR A 304 -9.04 14.47 -2.83
C TYR A 304 -7.68 13.87 -3.24
N GLN A 305 -7.23 12.81 -2.56
CA GLN A 305 -5.97 12.15 -2.90
C GLN A 305 -5.98 11.50 -4.28
N LYS A 306 -7.14 11.05 -4.76
CA LYS A 306 -7.31 10.49 -6.09
C LYS A 306 -7.16 11.59 -7.16
N ILE A 307 -7.82 12.73 -6.97
CA ILE A 307 -7.72 13.88 -7.89
C ILE A 307 -6.29 14.43 -7.89
N HIS A 308 -5.69 14.61 -6.71
CA HIS A 308 -4.33 15.08 -6.57
C HIS A 308 -3.32 14.15 -7.28
N LEU A 309 -3.46 12.83 -7.12
CA LEU A 309 -2.65 11.85 -7.86
C LEU A 309 -2.88 11.94 -9.38
N GLY A 310 -4.11 12.18 -9.82
CA GLY A 310 -4.43 12.42 -11.22
C GLY A 310 -3.66 13.61 -11.79
N HIS A 311 -3.66 14.74 -11.08
CA HIS A 311 -2.87 15.90 -11.47
C HIS A 311 -1.37 15.57 -11.52
N ILE A 312 -0.82 14.91 -10.50
CA ILE A 312 0.61 14.54 -10.48
C ILE A 312 0.99 13.73 -11.73
N VAL A 313 0.19 12.71 -12.06
CA VAL A 313 0.48 11.84 -13.21
C VAL A 313 0.29 12.58 -14.53
N TYR A 314 -0.74 13.41 -14.63
CA TYR A 314 -0.96 14.25 -15.81
C TYR A 314 0.22 15.19 -16.07
N TYR A 315 0.69 15.95 -15.07
CA TYR A 315 1.85 16.83 -15.23
C TYR A 315 3.15 16.04 -15.47
N ALA A 316 3.30 14.87 -14.86
CA ALA A 316 4.45 14.00 -15.14
C ALA A 316 4.48 13.55 -16.61
N LEU A 317 3.34 13.13 -17.16
CA LEU A 317 3.21 12.74 -18.56
C LEU A 317 3.53 13.91 -19.50
N GLU A 318 2.97 15.09 -19.25
CA GLU A 318 3.21 16.28 -20.08
C GLU A 318 4.68 16.76 -20.04
N ILE A 319 5.29 16.78 -18.85
CA ILE A 319 6.71 17.16 -18.72
C ILE A 319 7.62 16.17 -19.44
N VAL A 320 7.34 14.86 -19.32
CA VAL A 320 8.13 13.81 -19.99
C VAL A 320 7.91 13.86 -21.49
N ALA A 321 6.67 14.02 -21.96
CA ALA A 321 6.34 14.16 -23.37
C ALA A 321 7.09 15.36 -24.00
N LYS A 322 7.12 16.51 -23.32
CA LYS A 322 7.87 17.68 -23.75
C LYS A 322 9.38 17.42 -23.83
N ARG A 323 9.96 16.70 -22.87
CA ARG A 323 11.39 16.30 -22.89
C ARG A 323 11.71 15.36 -24.05
N LEU A 324 10.78 14.46 -24.38
CA LEU A 324 10.87 13.54 -25.50
C LEU A 324 10.49 14.17 -26.84
N LYS A 325 10.16 15.48 -26.86
CA LYS A 325 9.69 16.22 -28.05
C LYS A 325 8.48 15.57 -28.72
N LEU A 326 7.58 14.97 -27.92
CA LEU A 326 6.31 14.47 -28.40
C LEU A 326 5.34 15.63 -28.59
N SER A 327 4.68 15.70 -29.75
CA SER A 327 3.70 16.75 -30.04
C SER A 327 2.33 16.35 -29.52
N PRO A 328 1.64 17.19 -28.73
CA PRO A 328 0.28 16.89 -28.31
C PRO A 328 -0.68 16.87 -29.51
N VAL A 329 -1.65 15.96 -29.48
CA VAL A 329 -2.74 15.92 -30.47
C VAL A 329 -4.04 16.19 -29.76
N GLU A 330 -4.62 17.38 -29.95
CA GLU A 330 -6.02 17.60 -29.62
C GLU A 330 -6.87 16.84 -30.64
N GLU A 331 -7.49 15.73 -30.22
CA GLU A 331 -8.57 15.12 -31.01
C GLU A 331 -9.76 16.08 -31.01
N THR A 332 -9.81 16.93 -32.04
CA THR A 332 -11.00 17.69 -32.39
C THR A 332 -12.11 16.69 -32.64
N LYS A 333 -13.20 16.81 -31.88
CA LYS A 333 -14.45 16.04 -31.95
C LYS A 333 -14.66 15.32 -33.29
N ARG A 334 -14.30 14.04 -33.35
CA ARG A 334 -14.92 13.08 -34.27
C ARG A 334 -15.29 11.87 -33.44
N PHE A 335 -16.59 11.67 -33.34
CA PHE A 335 -17.36 10.42 -33.26
C PHE A 335 -18.72 10.77 -32.63
N ALA A 336 -19.50 11.56 -33.37
CA ALA A 336 -20.93 11.32 -33.49
C ALA A 336 -21.08 10.52 -34.78
N ALA A 337 -21.31 9.22 -34.64
CA ALA A 337 -21.92 8.32 -35.61
C ALA A 337 -22.44 7.13 -34.82
#